data_AF-A0A926WHQ1-F1
#
_entry.id   AF-A0A926WHQ1-F1
#
_cell.length_a   1.000
_cell.length_b   1.000
_cell.length_c   1.000
_cell.angle_alpha   90.00
_cell.angle_beta   90.00
_cell.angle_gamma   90.00
#
_symmetry.space_group_name_H-M   'P 1'
#
loop_
_entity.id
_entity.type
_entity.pdbx_description
1 polymer ?
#
loop_
_entity_poly.entity_id
_entity_poly.type
_entity_poly.pdbx_seq_one_letter_code
_entity_poly.pdbx_strand_id
1 'polypeptide(L)' 'MERQLAFRDYMIAHSENAQKYSDLKRELAKKYPDNIESYMDGKDWLIIDRKAAEWRKIC' A
#
# COMPACT_ATOMS: atom_id res chain seq x y z
N MET A 1 6.47 7.84 -11.86
CA MET A 1 7.42 6.70 -11.76
C MET A 1 8.05 6.59 -10.37
N GLU A 2 8.56 7.67 -9.78
CA GLU A 2 9.28 7.64 -8.49
C GLU A 2 8.45 7.14 -7.30
N ARG A 3 7.15 7.51 -7.27
CA ARG A 3 6.21 7.08 -6.23
C ARG A 3 6.10 5.55 -6.12
N GLN A 4 5.96 4.86 -7.25
CA GLN A 4 5.84 3.40 -7.26
C GLN A 4 7.16 2.69 -6.91
N LEU A 5 8.30 3.29 -7.26
CA LEU A 5 9.61 2.78 -6.86
C LEU A 5 9.82 2.93 -5.35
N ALA A 6 9.51 4.10 -4.78
CA ALA A 6 9.57 4.32 -3.34
C ALA A 6 8.68 3.33 -2.57
N PHE A 7 7.45 3.14 -3.05
CA PHE A 7 6.53 2.15 -2.47
C PHE A 7 7.11 0.73 -2.53
N ARG A 8 7.63 0.31 -3.69
CA ARG A 8 8.23 -1.02 -3.86
C ARG A 8 9.41 -1.21 -2.90
N ASP A 9 10.33 -0.26 -2.88
CA ASP A 9 11.56 -0.36 -2.09
C ASP A 9 11.22 -0.36 -0.58
N TYR A 10 10.24 0.46 -0.16
CA TYR A 10 9.72 0.47 1.22
C TYR A 10 9.12 -0.88 1.62
N MET A 11 8.33 -1.49 0.74
CA MET A 11 7.66 -2.77 1.00
C MET A 11 8.64 -3.95 1.04
N ILE A 12 9.72 -3.89 0.27
CA ILE A 12 10.81 -4.87 0.34
C ILE A 12 11.56 -4.74 1.66
N ALA A 13 11.84 -3.51 2.11
CA ALA A 13 12.53 -3.25 3.37
C ALA A 13 11.67 -3.54 4.62
N HIS A 14 10.33 -3.49 4.51
CA HIS A 14 9.40 -3.67 5.62
C HIS A 14 8.40 -4.80 5.31
N SER A 15 8.88 -6.04 5.41
CA SER A 15 8.07 -7.25 5.18
C SER A 15 6.81 -7.32 6.06
N GLU A 16 6.86 -6.82 7.29
CA GLU A 16 5.69 -6.75 8.18
C GLU A 16 4.59 -5.80 7.64
N ASN A 17 4.97 -4.63 7.14
CA ASN A 17 4.04 -3.70 6.50
C ASN A 17 3.51 -4.26 5.19
N ALA A 18 4.35 -5.01 4.45
CA ALA A 18 3.92 -5.70 3.25
C ALA A 18 2.87 -6.77 3.53
N GLN A 19 3.02 -7.53 4.61
CA GLN A 19 2.04 -8.51 5.04
C GLN A 19 0.71 -7.84 5.42
N LYS A 20 0.75 -6.80 6.28
CA LYS A 20 -0.44 -6.01 6.66
C LYS A 20 -1.18 -5.44 5.45
N TYR A 21 -0.46 -4.92 4.46
CA TYR A 21 -1.07 -4.41 3.23
C TYR A 21 -1.67 -5.52 2.36
N SER A 22 -1.03 -6.69 2.30
CA SER A 22 -1.57 -7.87 1.60
C SER A 22 -2.89 -8.33 2.23
N ASP A 23 -2.95 -8.37 3.56
CA ASP A 23 -4.16 -8.76 4.29
C ASP A 23 -5.28 -7.75 4.11
N LEU A 24 -4.97 -6.45 4.17
CA LEU A 24 -5.93 -5.38 3.85
C LEU A 24 -6.50 -5.52 2.43
N LYS A 25 -5.66 -5.84 1.42
CA LYS A 25 -6.16 -6.09 0.06
C LYS A 25 -7.13 -7.28 0.01
N ARG A 26 -6.86 -8.34 0.76
CA ARG A 26 -7.75 -9.51 0.81
C ARG A 26 -9.08 -9.17 1.48
N GLU A 27 -9.06 -8.39 2.56
CA GLU A 27 -10.28 -7.92 3.22
C GLU A 27 -11.09 -7.01 2.32
N LEU A 28 -10.46 -6.05 1.64
CA LEU A 28 -11.13 -5.17 0.68
C LEU A 28 -11.70 -5.93 -0.50
N ALA A 29 -10.99 -6.94 -1.02
CA ALA A 29 -11.49 -7.77 -2.11
C ALA A 29 -12.72 -8.60 -1.69
N LYS A 30 -12.78 -9.05 -0.44
CA LYS A 30 -13.97 -9.72 0.12
C LYS A 30 -15.12 -8.75 0.36
N LYS A 31 -14.81 -7.53 0.81
CA LYS A 31 -15.81 -6.50 1.15
C LYS A 31 -16.42 -5.84 -0.08
N TYR A 32 -15.64 -5.70 -1.15
CA TYR A 32 -16.03 -5.05 -2.40
C TYR A 32 -15.71 -5.92 -3.62
N PRO A 33 -16.36 -7.10 -3.78
CA PRO A 33 -16.08 -8.01 -4.88
C PRO A 33 -16.43 -7.43 -6.26
N ASP A 34 -17.52 -6.66 -6.33
CA ASP A 34 -18.03 -6.09 -7.59
C ASP A 34 -17.83 -4.57 -7.69
N ASN A 35 -17.23 -3.94 -6.66
CA ASN A 35 -17.06 -2.49 -6.59
C ASN A 35 -15.57 -2.13 -6.51
N ILE A 36 -14.94 -2.05 -7.68
CA ILE A 36 -13.52 -1.70 -7.81
C ILE A 36 -13.22 -0.28 -7.30
N GLU A 37 -14.17 0.66 -7.38
CA GLU A 37 -14.00 2.02 -6.88
C GLU A 37 -13.90 2.03 -5.35
N SER A 38 -14.81 1.33 -4.66
CA SER A 38 -14.76 1.19 -3.20
C SER A 38 -13.56 0.39 -2.72
N TYR A 39 -13.10 -0.59 -3.51
CA TYR A 39 -11.86 -1.31 -3.26
C TYR A 39 -10.63 -0.39 -3.36
N MET A 40 -10.62 0.53 -4.32
CA MET A 40 -9.54 1.49 -4.52
C MET A 40 -9.57 2.62 -3.48
N ASP A 41 -10.75 3.04 -3.05
CA ASP A 41 -10.94 4.07 -2.03
C ASP A 41 -10.61 3.53 -0.62
N GLY A 42 -11.01 2.30 -0.32
CA GLY A 42 -10.68 1.63 0.94
C GLY A 42 -9.20 1.21 1.06
N LYS A 43 -8.46 1.19 -0.06
CA LYS A 43 -7.01 1.06 -0.02
C LYS A 43 -6.46 2.37 0.51
N ASP A 44 -5.91 2.37 1.72
CA ASP A 44 -5.12 3.49 2.27
C ASP A 44 -3.76 3.67 1.55
N TRP A 45 -3.77 3.68 0.21
CA TRP A 45 -2.61 3.86 -0.66
C TRP A 45 -1.89 5.18 -0.33
N LEU A 46 -2.63 6.20 0.11
CA LEU A 46 -2.08 7.50 0.48
C LEU A 46 -1.17 7.43 1.71
N ILE A 47 -1.54 6.62 2.71
CA ILE A 47 -0.79 6.49 3.97
C ILE A 47 0.54 5.77 3.73
N ILE A 48 0.52 4.65 3.00
CA ILE A 48 1.73 3.88 2.73
C ILE A 48 2.66 4.66 1.81
N ASP A 49 2.12 5.38 0.83
CA ASP A 49 2.96 6.22 -0.02
C ASP A 49 3.59 7.39 0.71
N ARG A 50 2.90 7.99 1.68
CA ARG A 50 3.53 9.01 2.52
C ARG A 50 4.68 8.42 3.33
N LYS A 51 4.48 7.25 3.95
CA LYS A 51 5.53 6.53 4.69
C LYS A 51 6.70 6.14 3.79
N ALA A 52 6.42 5.65 2.59
CA ALA A 52 7.44 5.27 1.61
C ALA A 52 8.24 6.49 1.10
N ALA A 53 7.55 7.62 0.87
CA ALA A 53 8.19 8.88 0.47
C ALA A 53 9.05 9.48 1.59
N GLU A 54 8.61 9.39 2.85
CA GLU A 54 9.40 9.80 4.01
C GLU A 54 10.62 8.89 4.21
N TRP A 55 10.45 7.57 4.10
CA TRP A 55 11.56 6.62 4.19
C TRP A 55 12.64 6.86 3.13
N ARG A 56 12.23 7.13 1.88
CA ARG A 56 13.16 7.43 0.77
C ARG A 56 13.92 8.75 0.95
N LYS A 57 13.48 9.65 1.84
CA LYS A 57 14.23 10.88 2.18
C LYS A 57 15.29 10.64 3.26
N ILE A 58 15.19 9.53 3.99
CA ILE A 58 16.07 9.19 5.12
C ILE A 58 17.16 8.21 4.69
N CYS A 59 16.92 7.41 3.66
CA CYS A 59 17.92 6.57 2.97
C CYS A 59 18.65 7.33 1.88
#